data_AF-A0A927GJV9-F1
#
_entry.id   AF-A0A927GJV9-F1
#
_cell.length_a   1.000
_cell.length_b   1.000
_cell.length_c   1.000
_cell.angle_alpha   90.00
_cell.angle_beta   90.00
_cell.angle_gamma   90.00
#
_symmetry.space_group_name_H-M   'P 1'
#
loop_
_entity.id
_entity.type
_entity.pdbx_description
1 polymer ?
#
loop_
_entity_poly.entity_id
_entity_poly.type
_entity_poly.pdbx_seq_one_letter_code
_entity_poly.pdbx_strand_id
1 'polypeptide(L)'
;MSQANMQALLRLKAWQLFLLLFGVPMVLQAVVISALFTESEILDPWAVVGLLFVAFLTLGLLLVWVYALGSHLYRRLPATTVMSLTRFRIAVVLPVAYVFLLLLYAGNVFREGSQVSVNGFITLFVLLHLSSMACLFYCLYFTAKALKTVERNAPVPVSEYLGEFFLLWFFPVGIWVLQPRVNRLFAAPPSQTPG
;
A
#
# COMPACT_ATOMS: atom_id res chain seq x y z
N MET A 1 4.52 -15.05 7.10
CA MET A 1 3.16 -15.35 6.61
C MET A 1 3.25 -16.50 5.62
N SER A 2 2.56 -17.63 5.84
CA SER A 2 2.59 -18.76 4.89
C SER A 2 1.95 -18.34 3.55
N GLN A 3 2.33 -18.98 2.43
CA GLN A 3 1.75 -18.65 1.11
C GLN A 3 0.22 -18.79 1.08
N ALA A 4 -0.33 -19.74 1.85
CA ALA A 4 -1.76 -19.96 1.99
C ALA A 4 -2.50 -18.71 2.52
N ASN A 5 -1.91 -18.01 3.50
CA ASN A 5 -2.54 -16.83 4.11
C ASN A 5 -2.57 -15.62 3.17
N MET A 6 -1.57 -15.49 2.29
CA MET A 6 -1.55 -14.40 1.29
C MET A 6 -2.57 -14.63 0.17
N GLN A 7 -2.80 -15.89 -0.22
CA GLN A 7 -3.83 -16.22 -1.19
C GLN A 7 -5.25 -16.00 -0.64
N ALA A 8 -5.46 -16.23 0.66
CA ALA A 8 -6.74 -15.96 1.31
C ALA A 8 -7.12 -14.47 1.19
N LEU A 9 -6.15 -13.56 1.36
CA LEU A 9 -6.36 -12.11 1.21
C LEU A 9 -6.83 -11.74 -0.20
N LEU A 10 -6.26 -12.37 -1.24
CA LEU A 10 -6.61 -12.10 -2.64
C LEU A 10 -8.00 -12.62 -3.03
N ARG A 11 -8.57 -13.53 -2.24
CA ARG A 11 -9.90 -14.14 -2.47
C ARG A 11 -11.04 -13.44 -1.74
N LEU A 12 -10.75 -12.37 -0.99
CA LEU A 12 -11.79 -11.61 -0.30
C LEU A 12 -12.80 -11.01 -1.29
N LYS A 13 -14.05 -10.87 -0.85
CA LYS A 13 -15.06 -10.11 -1.59
C LYS A 13 -14.66 -8.62 -1.59
N ALA A 14 -15.06 -7.89 -2.64
CA ALA A 14 -14.74 -6.47 -2.78
C ALA A 14 -15.10 -5.66 -1.51
N TRP A 15 -16.28 -5.90 -0.93
CA TRP A 15 -16.70 -5.22 0.30
C TRP A 15 -15.86 -5.59 1.53
N GLN A 16 -15.38 -6.84 1.65
CA GLN A 16 -14.53 -7.27 2.77
C GLN A 16 -13.18 -6.56 2.68
N LEU A 17 -12.61 -6.51 1.48
CA LEU A 17 -11.35 -5.82 1.23
C LEU A 17 -11.49 -4.30 1.42
N PHE A 18 -12.61 -3.72 0.97
CA PHE A 18 -12.92 -2.31 1.17
C PHE A 18 -13.00 -1.95 2.65
N LEU A 19 -13.73 -2.73 3.46
CA LEU A 19 -13.79 -2.49 4.90
C LEU A 19 -12.41 -2.63 5.56
N LEU A 20 -11.62 -3.63 5.15
CA LEU A 20 -10.28 -3.86 5.70
C LEU A 20 -9.30 -2.73 5.37
N LEU A 21 -9.26 -2.28 4.12
CA LEU A 21 -8.27 -1.31 3.64
C LEU A 21 -8.69 0.14 3.79
N PHE A 22 -9.99 0.42 3.88
CA PHE A 22 -10.52 1.78 3.91
C PHE A 22 -11.51 2.01 5.03
N GLY A 23 -12.57 1.20 5.13
CA GLY A 23 -13.67 1.45 6.07
C GLY A 23 -13.24 1.50 7.54
N VAL A 24 -12.60 0.43 8.02
CA VAL A 24 -12.11 0.35 9.40
C VAL A 24 -11.03 1.40 9.69
N PRO A 25 -9.97 1.55 8.86
CA PRO A 25 -9.02 2.64 9.00
C PRO A 25 -9.66 4.04 9.08
N MET A 26 -10.66 4.33 8.24
CA MET A 26 -11.31 5.64 8.20
C MET A 26 -12.09 5.92 9.49
N VAL A 27 -12.80 4.94 10.04
CA VAL A 27 -13.48 5.08 11.33
C VAL A 27 -12.46 5.30 12.45
N LEU A 28 -11.37 4.51 12.48
CA LEU A 28 -10.32 4.68 13.48
C LEU A 28 -9.67 6.07 13.42
N GLN A 29 -9.36 6.56 12.21
CA GLN A 29 -8.85 7.92 12.02
C GLN A 29 -9.85 8.97 12.49
N ALA A 30 -11.15 8.83 12.16
CA ALA A 30 -12.17 9.78 12.60
C ALA A 30 -12.28 9.84 14.14
N VAL A 31 -12.20 8.70 14.83
CA VAL A 31 -12.18 8.64 16.29
C VAL A 31 -10.97 9.38 16.86
N VAL A 32 -9.76 9.10 16.35
CA VAL A 32 -8.54 9.78 16.82
C VAL A 32 -8.59 11.28 16.53
N ILE A 33 -9.08 11.68 15.36
CA ILE A 33 -9.26 13.09 14.99
C ILE A 33 -10.26 13.77 15.92
N SER A 34 -11.38 13.11 16.27
CA SER A 34 -12.36 13.70 17.20
C SER A 34 -11.74 13.99 18.58
N ALA A 35 -10.80 13.16 19.03
CA ALA A 35 -10.06 13.39 20.27
C ALA A 35 -9.16 14.65 20.23
N LEU A 36 -8.67 15.04 19.04
CA LEU A 36 -7.92 16.30 18.86
C LEU A 36 -8.78 17.55 19.08
N PHE A 37 -10.11 17.45 18.93
CA PHE A 37 -11.02 18.60 19.02
C PHE A 37 -11.75 18.70 20.37
N THR A 38 -11.62 17.71 21.25
CA THR A 38 -12.25 17.70 22.58
C THR A 38 -11.48 18.46 23.65
N GLU A 39 -10.17 18.67 23.50
CA GLU A 39 -9.33 19.40 24.46
C GLU A 39 -8.91 20.79 23.92
N SER A 40 -8.79 21.76 24.82
CA SER A 40 -8.55 23.18 24.54
C SER A 40 -7.15 23.49 23.99
N GLU A 41 -7.11 24.35 22.95
CA GLU A 41 -6.00 25.12 22.33
C GLU A 41 -4.67 24.44 21.95
N ILE A 42 -4.30 23.28 22.50
CA ILE A 42 -3.04 22.58 22.18
C ILE A 42 -3.35 21.20 21.59
N LEU A 43 -2.75 20.89 20.44
CA LEU A 43 -2.80 19.57 19.83
C LEU A 43 -2.28 18.51 20.82
N ASP A 44 -3.15 17.61 21.29
CA ASP A 44 -2.75 16.51 22.17
C ASP A 44 -1.67 15.65 21.48
N PRO A 45 -0.44 15.58 22.03
CA PRO A 45 0.64 14.74 21.52
C PRO A 45 0.25 13.29 21.28
N TRP A 46 -0.57 12.71 22.17
CA TRP A 46 -0.95 11.30 22.09
C TRP A 46 -1.91 11.05 20.94
N ALA A 47 -2.83 11.97 20.70
CA ALA A 47 -3.71 11.92 19.54
C ALA A 47 -2.92 12.07 18.21
N VAL A 48 -1.86 12.89 18.15
CA VAL A 48 -0.97 12.98 16.96
C VAL A 48 -0.20 11.68 16.74
N VAL A 49 0.38 11.10 17.79
CA VAL A 49 1.05 9.78 17.70
C VAL A 49 0.05 8.70 17.29
N GLY A 50 -1.17 8.73 17.84
CA GLY A 50 -2.27 7.85 17.47
C GLY A 50 -2.62 7.95 15.99
N LEU A 51 -2.67 9.16 15.43
CA LEU A 51 -2.97 9.39 14.01
C LEU A 51 -1.89 8.78 13.11
N LEU A 52 -0.61 9.01 13.44
CA LEU A 52 0.53 8.43 12.72
C LEU A 52 0.55 6.91 12.82
N PHE A 53 0.18 6.35 13.98
CA PHE A 53 0.08 4.92 14.19
C PHE A 53 -1.02 4.30 13.34
N VAL A 54 -2.22 4.89 13.30
CA VAL A 54 -3.32 4.41 12.43
C VAL A 54 -2.92 4.53 10.96
N ALA A 55 -2.25 5.62 10.56
CA ALA A 55 -1.72 5.78 9.20
C ALA A 55 -0.69 4.70 8.84
N PHE A 56 0.23 4.37 9.77
CA PHE A 56 1.21 3.30 9.62
C PHE A 56 0.53 1.94 9.39
N LEU A 57 -0.47 1.60 10.22
CA LEU A 57 -1.22 0.35 10.07
C LEU A 57 -1.96 0.30 8.72
N THR A 58 -2.61 1.40 8.34
CA THR A 58 -3.36 1.52 7.08
C THR A 58 -2.46 1.32 5.87
N LEU A 59 -1.31 2.02 5.85
CA LEU A 59 -0.31 1.88 4.78
C LEU A 59 0.26 0.45 4.75
N GLY A 60 0.56 -0.13 5.91
CA GLY A 60 1.04 -1.50 6.03
C GLY A 60 0.05 -2.51 5.43
N LEU A 61 -1.23 -2.41 5.78
CA LEU A 61 -2.29 -3.26 5.21
C LEU A 61 -2.41 -3.10 3.69
N LEU A 62 -2.41 -1.86 3.19
CA LEU A 62 -2.45 -1.57 1.77
C LEU A 62 -1.25 -2.20 1.04
N LEU A 63 -0.04 -2.01 1.57
CA LEU A 63 1.18 -2.55 0.99
C LEU A 63 1.25 -4.08 1.07
N VAL A 64 0.71 -4.70 2.11
CA VAL A 64 0.56 -6.17 2.19
C VAL A 64 -0.36 -6.67 1.08
N TRP A 65 -1.48 -5.99 0.82
CA TRP A 65 -2.38 -6.34 -0.28
C TRP A 65 -1.72 -6.14 -1.65
N VAL A 66 -1.09 -4.99 -1.89
CA VAL A 66 -0.35 -4.70 -3.15
C VAL A 66 0.77 -5.71 -3.36
N TYR A 67 1.55 -6.02 -2.31
CA TYR A 67 2.62 -7.00 -2.36
C TYR A 67 2.10 -8.40 -2.68
N ALA A 68 1.01 -8.83 -2.00
CA ALA A 68 0.38 -10.12 -2.28
C ALA A 68 -0.08 -10.19 -3.73
N LEU A 69 -0.77 -9.17 -4.22
CA LEU A 69 -1.29 -9.12 -5.57
C LEU A 69 -0.16 -9.12 -6.62
N GLY A 70 0.78 -8.18 -6.52
CA GLY A 70 1.90 -8.05 -7.45
C GLY A 70 2.78 -9.30 -7.50
N SER A 71 3.12 -9.89 -6.34
CA SER A 71 3.96 -11.09 -6.29
C SER A 71 3.29 -12.34 -6.87
N HIS A 72 1.98 -12.49 -6.69
CA HIS A 72 1.24 -13.62 -7.26
C HIS A 72 0.99 -13.44 -8.76
N LEU A 73 0.70 -12.21 -9.21
CA LEU A 73 0.59 -11.90 -10.64
C LEU A 73 1.92 -12.09 -11.36
N TYR A 74 3.04 -11.71 -10.73
CA TYR A 74 4.38 -11.90 -11.30
C TYR A 74 4.65 -13.36 -11.69
N ARG A 75 4.21 -14.32 -10.85
CA ARG A 75 4.37 -15.76 -11.12
C ARG A 75 3.50 -16.28 -12.27
N ARG A 76 2.53 -15.49 -12.71
CA ARG A 76 1.61 -15.81 -13.81
C ARG A 76 1.91 -15.01 -15.08
N LEU A 77 2.99 -14.23 -15.08
CA LEU A 77 3.39 -13.48 -16.26
C LEU A 77 3.82 -14.43 -17.38
N PRO A 78 3.50 -14.10 -18.64
CA PRO A 78 4.04 -14.84 -19.78
C PRO A 78 5.56 -14.65 -19.85
N ALA A 79 6.27 -15.66 -20.36
CA ALA A 79 7.75 -15.66 -20.46
C ALA A 79 8.31 -14.47 -21.27
N THR A 80 7.50 -13.88 -22.14
CA THR A 80 7.85 -12.71 -22.95
C THR A 80 7.89 -11.40 -22.18
N THR A 81 7.39 -11.35 -20.94
CA THR A 81 7.32 -10.11 -20.15
C THR A 81 8.45 -10.02 -19.13
N VAL A 82 9.32 -9.03 -19.32
CA VAL A 82 10.45 -8.78 -18.40
C VAL A 82 10.04 -7.73 -17.35
N MET A 83 10.00 -8.16 -16.09
CA MET A 83 9.76 -7.29 -14.92
C MET A 83 10.66 -7.74 -13.77
N SER A 84 11.03 -6.83 -12.85
CA SER A 84 11.91 -7.17 -11.73
C SER A 84 11.14 -7.28 -10.43
N LEU A 85 10.94 -8.50 -9.93
CA LEU A 85 10.32 -8.75 -8.63
C LEU A 85 11.17 -8.18 -7.47
N THR A 86 12.49 -8.14 -7.63
CA THR A 86 13.42 -7.60 -6.63
C THR A 86 13.22 -6.10 -6.43
N ARG A 87 13.14 -5.32 -7.53
CA ARG A 87 12.86 -3.88 -7.44
C ARG A 87 11.51 -3.60 -6.79
N PHE A 88 10.49 -4.41 -7.12
CA PHE A 88 9.18 -4.32 -6.48
C PHE A 88 9.23 -4.58 -4.98
N ARG A 89 9.94 -5.63 -4.53
CA ARG A 89 10.12 -5.91 -3.11
C ARG A 89 10.78 -4.76 -2.35
N ILE A 90 11.85 -4.18 -2.91
CA ILE A 90 12.55 -3.03 -2.31
C ILE A 90 11.60 -1.82 -2.22
N ALA A 91 10.86 -1.54 -3.30
CA ALA A 91 9.90 -0.43 -3.34
C ALA A 91 8.74 -0.60 -2.34
N VAL A 92 8.35 -1.82 -1.98
CA VAL A 92 7.34 -2.06 -0.92
C VAL A 92 7.89 -1.75 0.48
N VAL A 93 9.17 -2.06 0.74
CA VAL A 93 9.77 -1.91 2.08
C VAL A 93 10.05 -0.45 2.42
N LEU A 94 10.48 0.36 1.45
CA LEU A 94 10.90 1.74 1.68
C LEU A 94 9.81 2.64 2.31
N PRO A 95 8.55 2.64 1.84
CA PRO A 95 7.49 3.42 2.47
C PRO A 95 7.18 2.99 3.91
N VAL A 96 7.22 1.68 4.20
CA VAL A 96 7.00 1.16 5.56
C VAL A 96 8.10 1.65 6.49
N ALA A 97 9.36 1.53 6.05
CA ALA A 97 10.51 2.01 6.81
C ALA A 97 10.42 3.53 7.06
N TYR A 98 10.03 4.31 6.05
CA TYR A 98 9.87 5.76 6.18
C TYR A 98 8.81 6.14 7.23
N VAL A 99 7.60 5.56 7.16
CA VAL A 99 6.53 5.89 8.12
C VAL A 99 6.89 5.39 9.53
N PHE A 100 7.58 4.25 9.65
CA PHE A 100 8.10 3.78 10.93
C PHE A 100 9.11 4.76 11.54
N LEU A 101 10.06 5.27 10.75
CA LEU A 101 11.00 6.30 11.20
C LEU A 101 10.29 7.59 11.63
N LEU A 102 9.25 8.00 10.89
CA LEU A 102 8.43 9.16 11.24
C LEU A 102 7.70 8.97 12.58
N LEU A 103 7.16 7.77 12.83
CA LEU A 103 6.50 7.42 14.09
C LEU A 103 7.48 7.47 15.27
N LEU A 104 8.69 6.91 15.11
CA LEU A 104 9.74 6.99 16.12
C LEU A 104 10.15 8.44 16.38
N TYR A 105 10.36 9.23 15.32
CA TYR A 105 10.73 10.63 15.44
C TYR A 105 9.67 11.44 16.19
N ALA A 106 8.39 11.31 15.83
CA ALA A 106 7.28 11.97 16.51
C ALA A 106 7.23 11.62 18.00
N GLY A 107 7.36 10.34 18.34
CA GLY A 107 7.39 9.90 19.75
C GLY A 107 8.55 10.50 20.55
N ASN A 108 9.73 10.68 19.94
CA ASN A 108 10.87 11.32 20.61
C ASN A 108 10.66 12.82 20.81
N VAL A 109 10.18 13.54 19.78
CA VAL A 109 9.89 14.99 19.86
C VAL A 109 8.91 15.30 20.99
N PHE A 110 7.87 14.47 21.16
CA PHE A 110 6.90 14.66 22.24
C PHE A 110 7.45 14.30 23.63
N ARG A 111 8.39 13.36 23.74
CA ARG A 111 9.02 12.99 25.02
C ARG A 111 10.04 14.02 25.50
N GLU A 112 10.84 14.56 24.59
CA GLU A 112 11.95 15.47 24.92
C GLU A 112 11.57 16.96 24.83
N GLY A 113 10.38 17.26 24.30
CA GLY A 113 9.93 18.63 24.02
C GLY A 113 10.63 19.25 22.80
N SER A 114 10.38 20.54 22.55
CA SER A 114 10.88 21.28 21.38
C SER A 114 12.41 21.52 21.33
N GLN A 115 13.19 20.76 22.10
CA GLN A 115 14.65 20.82 22.13
C GLN A 115 15.29 20.09 20.93
N VAL A 116 14.51 19.27 20.21
CA VAL A 116 14.97 18.62 18.98
C VAL A 116 15.10 19.68 17.86
N SER A 117 16.31 19.91 17.37
CA SER A 117 16.54 20.87 16.29
C SER A 117 15.89 20.40 14.99
N VAL A 118 14.83 21.10 14.57
CA VAL A 118 14.03 20.70 13.40
C VAL A 118 14.77 21.01 12.09
N ASN A 119 15.59 22.05 12.07
CA ASN A 119 16.15 22.63 10.84
C ASN A 119 17.12 21.72 10.06
N GLY A 120 17.88 20.84 10.73
CA GLY A 120 18.81 19.92 10.06
C GLY A 120 18.13 18.69 9.43
N PHE A 121 16.98 18.29 9.97
CA PHE A 121 16.32 17.05 9.59
C PHE A 121 15.22 17.24 8.52
N ILE A 122 14.67 18.45 8.37
CA ILE A 122 13.58 18.72 7.41
C ILE A 122 13.96 18.29 5.99
N THR A 123 15.13 18.69 5.50
CA THR A 123 15.57 18.36 4.13
C THR A 123 15.66 16.85 3.91
N LEU A 124 16.21 16.12 4.89
CA LEU A 124 16.30 14.66 4.84
C LEU A 124 14.90 14.02 4.86
N PHE A 125 14.00 14.47 5.73
CA PHE A 125 12.63 13.98 5.79
C PHE A 125 11.86 14.21 4.50
N VAL A 126 12.02 15.38 3.86
CA VAL A 126 11.40 15.69 2.57
C VAL A 126 11.93 14.74 1.48
N LEU A 127 13.24 14.52 1.41
CA LEU A 127 13.82 13.60 0.42
C LEU A 127 13.37 12.16 0.64
N LEU A 128 13.33 11.70 1.90
CA LEU A 128 12.82 10.37 2.25
C LEU A 128 11.33 10.23 1.93
N HIS A 129 10.53 11.28 2.15
CA HIS A 129 9.12 11.32 1.80
C HIS A 129 8.90 11.18 0.29
N LEU A 130 9.59 11.99 -0.51
CA LEU A 130 9.50 11.93 -1.97
C LEU A 130 9.96 10.58 -2.52
N SER A 131 11.03 10.02 -1.94
CA SER A 131 11.52 8.67 -2.29
C SER A 131 10.49 7.59 -1.98
N SER A 132 9.81 7.69 -0.83
CA SER A 132 8.70 6.82 -0.45
C SER A 132 7.53 6.94 -1.43
N MET A 133 7.14 8.17 -1.81
CA MET A 133 6.08 8.38 -2.81
C MET A 133 6.43 7.78 -4.16
N ALA A 134 7.66 7.97 -4.65
CA ALA A 134 8.12 7.36 -5.90
C ALA A 134 8.06 5.82 -5.84
N CYS A 135 8.42 5.23 -4.70
CA CYS A 135 8.31 3.78 -4.47
C CYS A 135 6.87 3.29 -4.47
N LEU A 136 5.94 4.04 -3.87
CA LEU A 136 4.51 3.72 -3.92
C LEU A 136 4.00 3.73 -5.36
N PHE A 137 4.30 4.78 -6.13
CA PHE A 137 3.92 4.84 -7.55
C PHE A 137 4.54 3.69 -8.36
N TYR A 138 5.77 3.30 -8.08
CA TYR A 138 6.38 2.12 -8.71
C TYR A 138 5.62 0.83 -8.36
N CYS A 139 5.17 0.66 -7.12
CA CYS A 139 4.36 -0.49 -6.71
C CYS A 139 3.00 -0.55 -7.44
N LEU A 140 2.34 0.61 -7.61
CA LEU A 140 1.10 0.71 -8.38
C LEU A 140 1.34 0.38 -9.85
N TYR A 141 2.38 0.96 -10.46
CA TYR A 141 2.81 0.66 -11.83
C TYR A 141 3.05 -0.83 -12.03
N PHE A 142 3.86 -1.44 -11.16
CA PHE A 142 4.21 -2.85 -11.25
C PHE A 142 2.95 -3.73 -11.19
N THR A 143 2.06 -3.44 -10.24
CA THR A 143 0.86 -4.25 -10.02
C THR A 143 -0.17 -4.07 -11.14
N ALA A 144 -0.39 -2.84 -11.61
CA ALA A 144 -1.28 -2.55 -12.73
C ALA A 144 -0.81 -3.24 -14.02
N LYS A 145 0.47 -3.07 -14.37
CA LYS A 145 1.07 -3.71 -15.54
C LYS A 145 0.99 -5.23 -15.44
N ALA A 146 1.33 -5.79 -14.28
CA ALA A 146 1.28 -7.24 -14.08
C ALA A 146 -0.15 -7.79 -14.20
N LEU A 147 -1.14 -7.10 -13.61
CA LEU A 147 -2.54 -7.50 -13.69
C LEU A 147 -3.01 -7.55 -15.15
N LYS A 148 -2.78 -6.46 -15.89
CA LYS A 148 -3.22 -6.36 -17.28
C LYS A 148 -2.50 -7.36 -18.20
N THR A 149 -1.21 -7.55 -17.98
CA THR A 149 -0.41 -8.53 -18.73
C THR A 149 -0.94 -9.95 -18.51
N VAL A 150 -1.26 -10.32 -17.27
CA VAL A 150 -1.83 -11.65 -16.94
C VAL A 150 -3.20 -11.84 -17.59
N GLU A 151 -4.06 -10.83 -17.57
CA GLU A 151 -5.38 -10.91 -18.23
C GLU A 151 -5.31 -11.01 -19.75
N ARG A 152 -4.33 -10.34 -20.37
CA ARG A 152 -4.10 -10.38 -21.82
C ARG A 152 -3.27 -11.58 -22.27
N ASN A 153 -2.56 -12.23 -21.35
CA ASN A 153 -1.54 -13.24 -21.63
C ASN A 153 -0.48 -12.78 -22.67
N ALA A 154 -0.18 -11.48 -22.69
CA ALA A 154 0.78 -10.87 -23.60
C ALA A 154 1.32 -9.56 -23.00
N PRO A 155 2.54 -9.11 -23.37
CA PRO A 155 3.06 -7.80 -22.96
C PRO A 155 2.13 -6.67 -23.43
N VAL A 156 1.80 -5.74 -22.53
CA VAL A 156 0.90 -4.62 -22.82
C VAL A 156 1.62 -3.26 -22.79
N PRO A 157 1.28 -2.32 -23.68
CA PRO A 157 1.76 -0.94 -23.64
C PRO A 157 1.14 -0.16 -22.48
N VAL A 158 1.71 1.00 -22.16
CA VAL A 158 1.27 1.88 -21.05
C VAL A 158 -0.23 2.24 -21.15
N SER A 159 -0.70 2.56 -22.35
CA SER A 159 -2.09 2.93 -22.61
C SER A 159 -3.10 1.87 -22.17
N GLU A 160 -2.72 0.59 -22.16
CA GLU A 160 -3.63 -0.50 -21.82
C GLU A 160 -3.77 -0.77 -20.32
N TYR A 161 -2.77 -0.41 -19.49
CA TYR A 161 -2.83 -0.63 -18.04
C TYR A 161 -2.93 0.67 -17.22
N LEU A 162 -2.97 1.84 -17.88
CA LEU A 162 -3.06 3.13 -17.22
C LEU A 162 -4.34 3.26 -16.37
N GLY A 163 -5.45 2.69 -16.84
CA GLY A 163 -6.71 2.64 -16.08
C GLY A 163 -6.55 1.85 -14.78
N GLU A 164 -5.91 0.68 -14.83
CA GLU A 164 -5.63 -0.15 -13.65
C GLU A 164 -4.71 0.57 -12.65
N PHE A 165 -3.75 1.36 -13.14
CA PHE A 165 -2.91 2.19 -12.28
C PHE A 165 -3.73 3.21 -11.48
N PHE A 166 -4.61 3.96 -12.15
CA PHE A 166 -5.46 4.94 -11.46
C PHE A 166 -6.50 4.28 -10.55
N LEU A 167 -7.03 3.11 -10.92
CA LEU A 167 -7.89 2.34 -10.03
C LEU A 167 -7.13 1.91 -8.76
N LEU A 168 -5.89 1.44 -8.88
CA LEU A 168 -5.06 1.12 -7.71
C LEU A 168 -4.69 2.37 -6.89
N TRP A 169 -4.52 3.53 -7.52
CA TRP A 169 -4.23 4.79 -6.83
C TRP A 169 -5.46 5.30 -6.06
N PHE A 170 -6.61 5.38 -6.73
CA PHE A 170 -7.91 5.75 -6.15
C PHE A 170 -8.62 4.51 -5.60
N PHE A 171 -7.92 3.78 -4.73
CA PHE A 171 -8.28 2.43 -4.28
C PHE A 171 -9.67 2.25 -3.65
N PRO A 172 -10.33 3.25 -3.01
CA PRO A 172 -11.70 3.04 -2.52
C PRO A 172 -12.65 2.66 -3.66
N VAL A 173 -12.53 3.33 -4.81
CA VAL A 173 -13.29 3.01 -6.03
C VAL A 173 -12.65 1.83 -6.76
N GLY A 174 -11.32 1.80 -6.83
CA GLY A 174 -10.56 0.74 -7.47
C GLY A 174 -10.86 -0.67 -6.97
N ILE A 175 -11.07 -0.84 -5.67
CA ILE A 175 -11.37 -2.15 -5.06
C ILE A 175 -12.64 -2.76 -5.69
N TRP A 176 -13.68 -1.98 -5.94
CA TRP A 176 -14.93 -2.49 -6.52
C TRP A 176 -14.78 -2.96 -7.97
N VAL A 177 -13.84 -2.38 -8.71
CA VAL A 177 -13.58 -2.73 -10.10
C VAL A 177 -12.53 -3.85 -10.22
N LEU A 178 -11.44 -3.73 -9.48
CA LEU A 178 -10.28 -4.62 -9.56
C LEU A 178 -10.50 -5.93 -8.80
N GLN A 179 -11.11 -5.89 -7.60
CA GLN A 179 -11.20 -7.09 -6.76
C GLN A 179 -12.02 -8.22 -7.39
N PRO A 180 -13.16 -7.98 -8.09
CA PRO A 180 -13.86 -9.04 -8.82
C PRO A 180 -13.01 -9.68 -9.92
N ARG A 181 -12.15 -8.91 -10.60
CA ARG A 181 -11.23 -9.40 -11.64
C ARG A 181 -10.14 -10.28 -11.02
N VAL A 182 -9.54 -9.81 -9.93
CA VAL A 182 -8.57 -10.58 -9.12
C VAL A 182 -9.20 -11.91 -8.67
N ASN A 183 -10.42 -11.88 -8.11
CA ASN A 183 -11.11 -13.10 -7.68
C ASN A 183 -11.29 -14.11 -8.82
N ARG A 184 -11.64 -13.67 -10.04
CA ARG A 184 -11.76 -14.55 -11.21
C ARG A 184 -10.42 -15.20 -11.56
N LEU A 185 -9.33 -14.42 -11.57
CA LEU A 185 -8.00 -14.93 -11.85
C LEU A 185 -7.58 -16.01 -10.83
N PHE A 186 -7.87 -15.82 -9.55
CA PHE A 186 -7.45 -16.74 -8.48
C PHE A 186 -8.48 -17.83 -8.11
N ALA A 187 -9.65 -17.84 -8.77
CA ALA A 187 -10.64 -18.91 -8.69
C ALA A 187 -10.33 -20.07 -9.65
N ALA A 188 -9.73 -19.79 -10.81
CA ALA A 188 -9.31 -20.82 -11.76
C ALA A 188 -8.02 -21.51 -11.29
N PRO A 189 -7.92 -22.86 -11.39
CA PRO A 189 -6.64 -23.55 -11.25
C PRO A 189 -5.60 -22.93 -12.21
N PRO A 190 -4.32 -22.80 -11.81
CA PRO A 190 -3.30 -22.33 -12.73
C PRO A 190 -3.33 -23.21 -13.99
N SER A 191 -3.51 -22.59 -15.16
CA SER A 191 -3.35 -23.27 -16.43
C SER A 191 -1.99 -23.97 -16.41
N GLN A 192 -2.01 -25.30 -16.56
CA GLN A 192 -0.83 -26.15 -16.57
C GLN A 192 0.22 -25.55 -17.49
N THR A 193 1.39 -25.19 -16.95
CA THR A 193 2.57 -24.93 -17.77
C THR A 193 3.00 -26.25 -18.42
N PRO A 194 3.29 -26.30 -19.73
CA PRO A 194 4.06 -27.40 -20.30
C PRO A 194 5.47 -27.38 -19.66
N GLY A 195 6.00 -28.57 -19.40
CA GLY A 195 7.22 -28.82 -18.63
C GLY A 195 8.50 -28.22 -19.18
#